data_AF-X1E2Y3-F1
#
_entry.id   AF-X1E2Y3-F1
#
_cell.length_a   1.000
_cell.length_b   1.000
_cell.length_c   1.000
_cell.angle_alpha   90.00
_cell.angle_beta   90.00
_cell.angle_gamma   90.00
#
_symmetry.space_group_name_H-M   'P 1'
#
loop_
_entity.id
_entity.type
_entity.pdbx_description
1 polymer ?
#
loop_
_entity_poly.entity_id
_entity_poly.type
_entity_poly.pdbx_seq_one_letter_code
_entity_poly.pdbx_strand_id
1 'polypeptide(L)' 'LSTLTHSIHDFFEGVLVMSEDKTLRLNRLSLLSKIGKTFLSIADFTELQVK' A
#
# COMPACT_ATOMS: atom_id res chain seq x y z
N LEU A 1 15.91 -4.35 6.22
CA LEU A 1 14.65 -4.30 5.42
C LEU A 1 13.80 -5.56 5.62
N SER A 2 14.38 -6.77 5.71
CA SER A 2 13.62 -8.02 5.96
C SER A 2 12.80 -8.04 7.26
N THR A 3 13.23 -7.29 8.28
CA THR A 3 12.53 -7.18 9.57
C THR A 3 11.19 -6.45 9.49
N LEU A 4 10.98 -5.62 8.46
CA LEU A 4 9.74 -4.86 8.25
C LEU A 4 8.73 -5.63 7.41
N THR A 5 9.17 -6.65 6.67
CA THR A 5 8.33 -7.40 5.73
C THR A 5 7.12 -8.01 6.44
N HIS A 6 7.32 -8.65 7.58
CA HIS A 6 6.24 -9.31 8.31
C HIS A 6 5.22 -8.30 8.86
N SER A 7 5.70 -7.26 9.57
CA SER A 7 4.82 -6.20 10.10
C SER A 7 4.03 -5.46 9.03
N ILE A 8 4.59 -5.29 7.83
CA ILE A 8 3.89 -4.68 6.70
C ILE A 8 2.82 -5.65 6.18
N HIS A 9 3.14 -6.94 6.08
CA HIS A 9 2.19 -7.96 5.64
C HIS A 9 1.00 -8.07 6.59
N ASP A 10 1.25 -8.15 7.90
CA ASP A 10 0.23 -8.24 8.94
C ASP A 10 -0.71 -7.02 8.92
N PHE A 11 -0.14 -5.83 8.68
CA PHE A 11 -0.94 -4.62 8.51
C PHE A 11 -1.90 -4.74 7.31
N PHE A 12 -1.43 -5.23 6.17
CA PHE A 12 -2.26 -5.34 4.96
C PHE A 12 -3.25 -6.52 5.00
N GLU A 13 -2.96 -7.61 5.72
CA GLU A 13 -3.94 -8.67 5.99
C GLU A 13 -5.14 -8.14 6.80
N GLY A 14 -4.87 -7.33 7.84
CA GLY A 14 -5.92 -6.79 8.71
C GLY A 14 -6.70 -5.60 8.13
N VAL A 15 -6.19 -4.97 7.07
CA VAL A 15 -6.73 -3.72 6.52
C VAL A 15 -7.35 -3.94 5.14
N LEU A 16 -8.59 -4.45 5.13
CA LEU A 16 -9.37 -4.62 3.91
C LEU A 16 -9.71 -3.28 3.24
N VAL A 17 -9.07 -2.96 2.12
CA VAL A 17 -9.23 -1.65 1.45
C VAL A 17 -10.70 -1.37 1.10
N MET A 18 -11.45 -2.39 0.68
CA MET A 18 -12.84 -2.27 0.23
C MET A 18 -13.86 -2.36 1.37
N SER A 19 -13.63 -1.58 2.43
CA SER A 19 -14.58 -1.44 3.55
C SER A 19 -15.93 -0.87 3.09
N GLU A 20 -17.03 -1.35 3.69
CA GLU A 20 -18.38 -0.82 3.46
C GLU A 20 -18.52 0.62 3.99
N ASP A 21 -17.86 0.93 5.11
CA ASP A 21 -17.71 2.30 5.59
C ASP A 21 -16.92 3.12 4.56
N LYS A 22 -17.61 4.09 3.95
CA LYS A 22 -17.06 4.98 2.92
C LYS A 22 -15.91 5.84 3.45
N THR A 23 -15.99 6.33 4.68
CA THR A 23 -14.95 7.17 5.29
C THR A 23 -13.70 6.34 5.53
N LEU A 24 -13.86 5.13 6.05
CA LEU A 24 -12.74 4.20 6.28
C LEU A 24 -12.09 3.76 4.96
N ARG A 25 -12.89 3.48 3.93
CA ARG A 25 -12.40 3.14 2.59
C ARG A 25 -11.60 4.29 1.97
N LEU A 26 -12.10 5.52 2.05
CA LEU A 26 -11.38 6.69 1.54
C LEU A 26 -10.06 6.92 2.28
N ASN A 27 -10.03 6.72 3.60
CA ASN A 27 -8.79 6.79 4.38
C ASN A 27 -7.75 5.76 3.89
N ARG A 28 -8.17 4.49 3.70
CA ARG A 28 -7.30 3.40 3.23
C ARG A 28 -6.78 3.66 1.81
N LEU A 29 -7.63 4.12 0.89
CA LEU A 29 -7.21 4.50 -0.47
C LEU A 29 -6.21 5.66 -0.46
N SER A 30 -6.41 6.66 0.40
CA SER A 30 -5.49 7.78 0.57
C SER A 30 -4.12 7.32 1.08
N LEU A 31 -4.10 6.39 2.05
CA LEU A 31 -2.86 5.78 2.54
C LEU A 31 -2.11 5.04 1.42
N LEU A 32 -2.80 4.18 0.67
CA LEU A 32 -2.20 3.45 -0.46
C LEU A 32 -1.62 4.39 -1.53
N SER A 33 -2.34 5.47 -1.86
CA SER A 33 -1.87 6.47 -2.81
C SER A 33 -0.58 7.16 -2.34
N LYS A 34 -0.50 7.50 -1.04
CA LYS A 34 0.71 8.10 -0.45
C LYS A 34 1.88 7.13 -0.50
N ILE A 35 1.67 5.87 -0.10
CA ILE A 35 2.71 4.83 -0.16
C ILE A 35 3.21 4.68 -1.60
N GLY A 36 2.32 4.51 -2.58
CA GLY A 36 2.70 4.39 -3.98
C GLY A 36 3.53 5.58 -4.49
N LYS A 37 3.15 6.82 -4.13
CA LYS A 37 3.93 8.02 -4.48
C LYS A 37 5.31 8.03 -3.84
N THR A 38 5.42 7.63 -2.57
CA THR A 38 6.72 7.54 -1.89
C THR A 38 7.61 6.48 -2.54
N PHE A 39 7.07 5.32 -2.91
CA PHE A 39 7.83 4.29 -3.62
C PHE A 39 8.34 4.80 -4.98
N LEU A 40 7.48 5.46 -5.77
CA LEU A 40 7.88 6.06 -7.06
C LEU A 40 8.94 7.17 -6.91
N SER A 41 8.97 7.87 -5.76
CA SER A 41 10.03 8.85 -5.49
C SER A 41 11.39 8.23 -5.19
N ILE A 42 11.43 6.96 -4.80
CA ILE A 42 12.67 6.22 -4.50
C ILE A 42 13.22 5.57 -5.77
N ALA A 43 12.35 5.01 -6.62
CA ALA A 43 12.73 4.48 -7.93
C ALA A 43 11.52 4.39 -8.87
N ASP A 44 11.77 4.56 -10.17
CA ASP A 44 10.76 4.28 -11.19
C ASP A 44 10.63 2.76 -11.37
N PHE A 45 9.52 2.21 -10.88
CA PHE A 45 9.21 0.79 -10.96
C PHE A 45 8.32 0.42 -12.16
N THR A 46 8.09 1.35 -13.10
CA THR A 46 7.30 1.07 -14.32
C THR A 46 7.91 -0.05 -15.17
N GLU A 47 9.23 -0.19 -15.16
CA GLU A 47 9.99 -1.24 -15.88
C GLU A 47 9.92 -2.62 -15.19
N LEU A 48 9.48 -2.72 -13.93
CA LEU A 48 9.31 -4.00 -13.21
C LEU A 48 7.92 -4.62 -13.39
N GLN A 49 7.10 -4.11 -14.31
CA GLN A 49 5.83 -4.75 -14.65
C GLN A 49 6.09 -6.11 -15.30
N VAL A 50 5.89 -7.18 -14.53
CA VAL A 50 5.82 -8.53 -15.06
C VAL A 50 4.59 -8.58 -15.96
N LYS A 51 4.82 -8.72 -17.27
CA LYS A 51 3.78 -8.96 -18.28
C LYS A 51 3.10 -10.30 -18.06
#